data_AF-A0A3D3R1B3-F1
#
_entry.id   AF-A0A3D3R1B3-F1
#
_cell.length_a   1.000
_cell.length_b   1.000
_cell.length_c   1.000
_cell.angle_alpha   90.00
_cell.angle_beta   90.00
_cell.angle_gamma   90.00
#
_symmetry.space_group_name_H-M   'P 1'
#
loop_
_entity.id
_entity.type
_entity.pdbx_description
1 polymer ?
#
loop_
_entity_poly.entity_id
_entity_poly.type
_entity_poly.pdbx_seq_one_letter_code
_entity_poly.pdbx_strand_id
1 'polypeptide(L)'
;MDHNSESIEEDKLLPFHRNSTTESEKAESTSEFPEELKKSYANLMTIEDEYEGLTSTEASTDVQQCHELLANQEQQIQQLVRKINQEKSKRERLKGELEEAEVCQSMAQSYEAAITGWREMIQVFESFHQSTIHSHEPFSLAEQTWEDLKHAEQQALTELENETRWEVIHTPYGSTTVPKQEGLLPDEITIEIRGDYLPVSIRTETARLALTQCQQGTATYAVSCL
;
A
#
# COMPACT_ATOMS: atom_id res chain seq x y z
N MET A 1 34.87 16.14 37.50
CA MET A 1 34.52 15.38 38.72
C MET A 1 34.39 13.95 38.22
N ASP A 2 35.38 13.08 38.31
CA ASP A 2 36.17 12.78 39.51
C ASP A 2 37.65 12.56 39.23
N HIS A 3 38.46 13.02 40.18
CA HIS A 3 39.91 12.84 40.27
C HIS A 3 40.25 11.62 41.12
N ASN A 4 41.46 11.11 40.89
CA ASN A 4 42.33 10.27 41.71
C ASN A 4 42.32 8.77 41.43
N SER A 5 43.44 8.04 41.49
CA SER A 5 44.89 8.30 41.48
C SER A 5 45.48 6.90 41.57
N GLU A 6 46.28 6.46 40.59
CA GLU A 6 46.99 5.18 40.72
C GLU A 6 48.28 5.35 41.54
N SER A 7 48.43 4.40 42.46
CA SER A 7 49.65 3.88 43.09
C SER A 7 50.63 4.83 43.77
N ILE A 8 50.59 4.76 45.10
CA ILE A 8 51.75 4.95 45.98
C ILE A 8 52.72 3.80 45.70
N GLU A 9 53.88 4.09 45.12
CA GLU A 9 55.05 3.22 45.24
C GLU A 9 56.08 3.87 46.18
N GLU A 10 56.58 3.04 47.08
CA GLU A 10 57.40 3.39 48.23
C GLU A 10 58.75 3.98 47.79
N ASP A 11 59.00 5.22 48.21
CA ASP A 11 60.29 5.89 48.11
C ASP A 11 61.28 5.26 49.10
N LYS A 12 61.86 4.12 48.74
CA LYS A 12 62.98 3.50 49.48
C LYS A 12 64.27 4.23 49.15
N LEU A 13 64.44 5.39 49.78
CA LEU A 13 65.71 6.11 49.85
C LEU A 13 66.76 5.24 50.56
N LEU A 14 67.89 5.01 49.87
CA LEU A 14 69.07 4.33 50.42
C LEU A 14 69.73 5.17 51.54
N PRO A 15 70.24 4.54 52.62
CA PRO A 15 70.76 5.27 53.77
C PRO A 15 72.26 5.50 53.61
N PHE A 16 72.67 6.70 53.22
CA PHE A 16 74.06 7.12 53.41
C PHE A 16 74.12 8.43 54.20
N HIS A 17 74.14 8.28 55.52
CA HIS A 17 74.63 9.32 56.43
C HIS A 17 76.12 9.55 56.17
N ARG A 18 76.48 10.75 55.72
CA ARG A 18 77.85 11.24 55.68
C ARG A 18 78.14 11.97 56.99
N ASN A 19 78.59 11.25 58.01
CA ASN A 19 79.28 11.86 59.14
C ASN A 19 80.77 11.93 58.81
N SER A 20 81.26 13.15 58.63
CA SER A 20 82.66 13.49 58.48
C SER A 20 83.40 13.33 59.80
N THR A 21 84.42 12.47 59.85
CA THR A 21 85.69 12.81 60.53
C THR A 21 86.82 11.96 59.98
N THR A 22 87.78 12.66 59.37
CA THR A 22 89.12 12.23 58.96
C THR A 22 90.05 12.07 60.16
N GLU A 23 90.96 11.10 60.07
CA GLU A 23 92.43 11.19 60.30
C GLU A 23 92.99 9.75 60.26
N SER A 24 93.62 9.28 59.17
CA SER A 24 94.94 9.63 58.59
C SER A 24 96.12 9.22 59.47
N GLU A 25 96.67 8.02 59.23
CA GLU A 25 98.11 7.80 59.36
C GLU A 25 98.69 7.11 58.13
N LYS A 26 99.91 7.55 57.83
CA LYS A 26 100.71 7.40 56.62
C LYS A 26 101.19 5.96 56.36
N ALA A 27 101.34 5.62 55.08
CA ALA A 27 102.43 4.74 54.64
C ALA A 27 102.86 5.12 53.21
N GLU A 28 104.15 5.40 53.03
CA GLU A 28 104.81 5.42 51.73
C GLU A 28 104.81 4.02 51.12
N SER A 29 104.48 3.89 49.84
CA SER A 29 105.09 2.90 48.94
C SER A 29 104.61 3.14 47.52
N THR A 30 105.53 2.96 46.57
CA THR A 30 105.33 2.71 45.13
C THR A 30 103.86 2.54 44.74
N SER A 31 103.24 3.63 44.26
CA SER A 31 101.85 3.64 43.82
C SER A 31 101.75 2.97 42.45
N GLU A 32 101.85 1.64 42.41
CA GLU A 32 100.99 0.93 41.49
C GLU A 32 99.55 1.24 41.91
N PHE A 33 98.77 1.78 40.99
CA PHE A 33 97.35 2.03 41.22
C PHE A 33 96.73 0.76 41.84
N PRO A 34 96.03 0.85 43.00
CA PRO A 34 95.47 -0.32 43.66
C PRO A 34 94.62 -1.12 42.68
N GLU A 35 94.81 -2.44 42.61
CA GLU A 35 94.09 -3.29 41.64
C GLU A 35 92.57 -3.17 41.76
N GLU A 36 92.07 -2.91 42.96
CA GLU A 36 90.65 -2.65 43.23
C GLU A 36 90.15 -1.35 42.61
N LEU A 37 90.99 -0.31 42.59
CA LEU A 37 90.71 0.96 41.89
C LEU A 37 90.79 0.78 40.37
N LYS A 38 91.71 -0.05 39.86
CA LYS A 38 91.77 -0.40 38.43
C LYS A 38 90.55 -1.20 37.98
N LYS A 39 90.10 -2.17 38.78
CA LYS A 39 88.86 -2.92 38.53
C LYS A 39 87.63 -2.02 38.62
N SER A 40 87.57 -1.14 39.63
CA SER A 40 86.50 -0.16 39.76
C SER A 40 86.44 0.79 38.56
N TYR A 41 87.60 1.26 38.08
CA TYR A 41 87.69 2.12 36.91
C TYR A 41 87.28 1.37 35.63
N ALA A 42 87.75 0.13 35.45
CA ALA A 42 87.34 -0.70 34.32
C ALA A 42 85.83 -0.97 34.32
N ASN A 43 85.25 -1.25 35.48
CA ASN A 43 83.79 -1.41 35.65
C ASN A 43 83.03 -0.11 35.33
N LEU A 44 83.58 1.05 35.72
CA LEU A 44 82.96 2.35 35.41
C LEU A 44 82.99 2.62 33.90
N MET A 45 84.10 2.33 33.23
CA MET A 45 84.21 2.47 31.77
C MET A 45 83.29 1.49 31.05
N THR A 46 83.11 0.27 31.56
CA THR A 46 82.14 -0.68 30.95
C THR A 46 80.70 -0.22 31.14
N ILE A 47 80.36 0.38 32.28
CA ILE A 47 79.04 0.99 32.48
C ILE A 47 78.85 2.21 31.56
N GLU A 48 79.89 3.02 31.35
CA GLU A 48 79.87 4.16 30.42
C GLU A 48 79.69 3.67 28.97
N ASP A 49 80.42 2.64 28.54
CA ASP A 49 80.28 2.00 27.23
C ASP A 49 78.89 1.34 27.04
N GLU A 50 78.30 0.75 28.08
CA GLU A 50 76.95 0.19 28.05
C GLU A 50 75.87 1.27 27.93
N TYR A 51 76.05 2.43 28.57
CA TYR A 51 75.18 3.59 28.41
C TYR A 51 75.37 4.28 27.04
N GLU A 52 76.58 4.25 26.50
CA GLU A 52 76.86 4.73 25.15
C GLU A 52 76.30 3.77 24.09
N GLY A 53 76.25 2.46 24.37
CA GLY A 53 75.56 1.45 23.57
C GLY A 53 74.03 1.59 23.57
N LEU A 54 73.45 2.15 24.64
CA LEU A 54 72.08 2.68 24.69
C LEU A 54 72.01 4.06 24.01
N THR A 55 72.54 4.15 22.78
CA THR A 55 72.58 5.42 22.05
C THR A 55 71.17 6.01 21.96
N SER A 56 71.03 7.27 22.38
CA SER A 56 69.80 8.06 22.21
C SER A 56 69.25 8.02 20.78
N THR A 57 70.10 7.73 19.79
CA THR A 57 69.72 7.61 18.38
C THR A 57 68.91 6.36 18.09
N GLU A 58 69.29 5.17 18.58
CA GLU A 58 68.53 3.93 18.36
C GLU A 58 67.18 3.98 19.07
N ALA A 59 67.15 4.45 20.32
CA ALA A 59 65.91 4.67 21.05
C ALA A 59 65.01 5.72 20.35
N SER A 60 65.59 6.79 19.77
CA SER A 60 64.82 7.78 18.99
C SER A 60 64.23 7.20 17.71
N THR A 61 64.97 6.33 17.01
CA THR A 61 64.48 5.67 15.80
C THR A 61 63.36 4.70 16.12
N ASP A 62 63.46 3.95 17.21
CA ASP A 62 62.41 3.02 17.64
C ASP A 62 61.13 3.76 18.04
N VAL A 63 61.26 4.85 18.80
CA VAL A 63 60.13 5.72 19.16
C VAL A 63 59.48 6.30 17.91
N GLN A 64 60.27 6.73 16.93
CA GLN A 64 59.74 7.27 15.68
C GLN A 64 59.02 6.21 14.84
N GLN A 65 59.57 4.99 14.74
CA GLN A 65 58.91 3.86 14.08
C GLN A 65 57.59 3.49 14.78
N CYS A 66 57.56 3.51 16.11
CA CYS A 66 56.33 3.26 16.87
C CYS A 66 55.28 4.35 16.62
N HIS A 67 55.70 5.61 16.53
CA HIS A 67 54.80 6.73 16.20
C HIS A 67 54.22 6.60 14.79
N GLU A 68 55.03 6.22 13.80
CA GLU A 68 54.57 5.98 12.43
C GLU A 68 53.60 4.79 12.35
N LEU A 69 53.87 3.71 13.09
CA LEU A 69 52.95 2.56 13.20
C LEU A 69 51.63 2.97 13.84
N LEU A 70 51.65 3.75 14.93
CA LEU A 70 50.45 4.26 15.58
C LEU A 70 49.63 5.15 14.63
N ALA A 71 50.29 6.08 13.93
CA ALA A 71 49.62 6.96 12.97
C ALA A 71 48.97 6.15 11.83
N ASN A 72 49.66 5.13 11.31
CA ASN A 72 49.11 4.23 10.30
C ASN A 72 47.91 3.44 10.82
N GLN A 73 47.98 2.90 12.04
CA GLN A 73 46.87 2.19 12.67
C GLN A 73 45.66 3.11 12.90
N GLU A 74 45.90 4.34 13.36
CA GLU A 74 44.84 5.31 13.56
C GLU A 74 44.16 5.69 12.23
N GLN A 75 44.94 5.86 11.16
CA GLN A 75 44.40 6.08 9.83
C GLN A 75 43.57 4.87 9.34
N GLN A 76 44.02 3.65 9.57
CA GLN A 76 43.27 2.43 9.23
C GLN A 76 41.96 2.34 10.01
N ILE A 77 41.97 2.66 11.31
CA ILE A 77 40.77 2.70 12.16
C ILE A 77 39.80 3.75 11.61
N GLN A 78 40.25 4.94 11.26
CA GLN A 78 39.40 5.98 10.68
C GLN A 78 38.77 5.54 9.36
N GLN A 79 39.53 4.85 8.49
CA GLN A 79 38.99 4.29 7.25
C GLN A 79 37.93 3.21 7.51
N LEU A 80 38.16 2.31 8.48
CA LEU A 80 37.21 1.29 8.88
C LEU A 80 35.93 1.90 9.44
N VAL A 81 36.03 2.91 10.30
CA VAL A 81 34.87 3.64 10.85
C VAL A 81 34.03 4.25 9.73
N ARG A 82 34.65 4.85 8.72
CA ARG A 82 33.92 5.39 7.55
C ARG A 82 33.18 4.29 6.79
N LYS A 83 33.84 3.14 6.54
CA LYS A 83 33.21 1.97 5.89
C LYS A 83 32.05 1.42 6.71
N ILE A 84 32.21 1.30 8.03
CA ILE A 84 31.14 0.84 8.93
C ILE A 84 29.94 1.78 8.87
N ASN A 85 30.16 3.10 8.87
CA ASN A 85 29.07 4.07 8.75
C ASN A 85 28.37 4.00 7.38
N GLN A 86 29.11 3.76 6.30
CA GLN A 86 28.52 3.52 4.97
C GLN A 86 27.67 2.25 4.94
N GLU A 87 28.17 1.13 5.46
CA GLU A 87 27.42 -0.12 5.53
C GLU A 87 26.21 -0.01 6.47
N LYS A 88 26.31 0.73 7.58
CA LYS A 88 25.17 1.02 8.45
C LYS A 88 24.09 1.80 7.70
N SER A 89 24.47 2.81 6.93
CA SER A 89 23.52 3.58 6.10
C SER A 89 22.87 2.71 5.01
N LYS A 90 23.64 1.84 4.35
CA LYS A 90 23.09 0.88 3.37
C LYS A 90 22.11 -0.08 4.02
N ARG A 91 22.42 -0.59 5.21
CA ARG A 91 21.55 -1.50 5.97
C ARG A 91 20.22 -0.83 6.32
N GLU A 92 20.23 0.41 6.78
CA GLU A 92 18.98 1.15 7.07
C GLU A 92 18.14 1.37 5.80
N ARG A 93 18.79 1.68 4.67
CA ARG A 93 18.08 1.77 3.38
C ARG A 93 17.43 0.44 3.00
N LEU A 94 18.19 -0.65 3.04
CA LEU A 94 17.68 -1.99 2.71
C LEU A 94 16.54 -2.44 3.63
N LYS A 95 16.60 -2.04 4.91
CA LYS A 95 15.51 -2.27 5.86
C LYS A 95 14.23 -1.53 5.44
N GLY A 96 14.35 -0.26 5.03
CA GLY A 96 13.21 0.50 4.50
C GLY A 96 12.64 -0.11 3.22
N GLU A 97 13.50 -0.56 2.29
CA GLU A 97 13.07 -1.26 1.07
C GLU A 97 12.35 -2.59 1.38
N LEU A 98 12.79 -3.32 2.40
CA LEU A 98 12.12 -4.53 2.87
C LEU A 98 10.74 -4.22 3.45
N GLU A 99 10.62 -3.21 4.30
CA GLU A 99 9.34 -2.78 4.88
C GLU A 99 8.34 -2.37 3.77
N GLU A 100 8.79 -1.63 2.76
CA GLU A 100 7.97 -1.27 1.59
C GLU A 100 7.52 -2.50 0.79
N ALA A 101 8.42 -3.46 0.56
CA ALA A 101 8.11 -4.70 -0.13
C ALA A 101 7.07 -5.56 0.63
N GLU A 102 7.17 -5.62 1.96
CA GLU A 102 6.20 -6.31 2.83
C GLU A 102 4.80 -5.67 2.74
N VAL A 103 4.71 -4.33 2.74
CA VAL A 103 3.43 -3.64 2.53
C VAL A 103 2.86 -3.95 1.14
N CYS A 104 3.69 -3.93 0.10
CA CYS A 104 3.27 -4.26 -1.27
C CYS A 104 2.77 -5.70 -1.37
N GLN A 105 3.43 -6.65 -0.70
CA GLN A 105 3.00 -8.04 -0.64
C GLN A 105 1.64 -8.18 0.08
N SER A 106 1.45 -7.52 1.22
CA SER A 106 0.18 -7.53 1.94
C SER A 106 -0.95 -6.96 1.09
N MET A 107 -0.70 -5.86 0.37
CA MET A 107 -1.65 -5.26 -0.55
C MET A 107 -1.99 -6.20 -1.72
N ALA A 108 -0.99 -6.88 -2.30
CA ALA A 108 -1.21 -7.86 -3.35
C ALA A 108 -2.10 -9.03 -2.88
N GLN A 109 -1.85 -9.56 -1.68
CA GLN A 109 -2.69 -10.60 -1.07
C GLN A 109 -4.13 -10.14 -0.85
N SER A 110 -4.33 -8.87 -0.45
CA SER A 110 -5.66 -8.28 -0.31
C SER A 110 -6.38 -8.19 -1.66
N TYR A 111 -5.69 -7.81 -2.72
CA TYR A 111 -6.26 -7.80 -4.07
C TYR A 111 -6.57 -9.19 -4.58
N GLU A 112 -5.71 -10.18 -4.35
CA GLU A 112 -5.99 -11.57 -4.70
C GLU A 112 -7.26 -12.07 -4.00
N ALA A 113 -7.41 -11.80 -2.70
CA ALA A 113 -8.61 -12.15 -1.94
C ALA A 113 -9.87 -11.47 -2.49
N ALA A 114 -9.78 -10.19 -2.87
CA ALA A 114 -10.88 -9.46 -3.48
C ALA A 114 -11.27 -10.05 -4.85
N ILE A 115 -10.29 -10.38 -5.68
CA ILE A 115 -10.51 -11.03 -6.99
C ILE A 115 -11.18 -12.39 -6.82
N THR A 116 -10.75 -13.20 -5.86
CA THR A 116 -11.41 -14.48 -5.56
C THR A 116 -12.85 -14.28 -5.14
N GLY A 117 -13.14 -13.31 -4.25
CA GLY A 117 -14.51 -13.01 -3.83
C GLY A 117 -15.39 -12.51 -4.98
N TRP A 118 -14.85 -11.70 -5.89
CA TRP A 118 -15.57 -11.28 -7.09
C TRP A 118 -15.85 -12.44 -8.05
N ARG A 119 -14.91 -13.36 -8.22
CA ARG A 119 -15.12 -14.58 -9.03
C ARG A 119 -16.22 -15.46 -8.46
N GLU A 120 -16.23 -15.67 -7.14
CA GLU A 120 -17.29 -16.43 -6.46
C GLU A 120 -18.65 -15.75 -6.66
N MET A 121 -18.73 -14.42 -6.53
CA MET A 121 -19.96 -13.68 -6.72
C MET A 121 -20.47 -13.76 -8.16
N ILE A 122 -19.57 -13.69 -9.16
CA ILE A 122 -19.94 -13.91 -10.57
C ILE A 122 -20.52 -15.31 -10.77
N GLN A 123 -19.90 -16.35 -10.22
CA GLN A 123 -20.42 -17.72 -10.31
C GLN A 123 -21.81 -17.85 -9.67
N VAL A 124 -22.03 -17.21 -8.52
CA VAL A 124 -23.36 -17.17 -7.88
C VAL A 124 -24.37 -16.49 -8.80
N PHE A 125 -24.05 -15.34 -9.39
CA PHE A 125 -24.94 -14.64 -10.32
C PHE A 125 -25.23 -15.46 -11.58
N GLU A 126 -24.22 -16.12 -12.15
CA GLU A 126 -24.40 -17.02 -13.30
C GLU A 126 -25.31 -18.19 -12.97
N SER A 127 -25.12 -18.83 -11.80
CA SER A 127 -25.97 -19.93 -11.35
C SER A 127 -27.43 -19.48 -11.13
N PHE A 128 -27.63 -18.28 -10.57
CA PHE A 128 -28.95 -17.68 -10.39
C PHE A 128 -29.61 -17.34 -11.73
N HIS A 129 -28.84 -16.81 -12.68
CA HIS A 129 -29.36 -16.51 -14.00
C HIS A 129 -29.77 -17.78 -14.75
N GLN A 130 -28.94 -18.83 -14.70
CA GLN A 130 -29.26 -20.12 -15.30
C GLN A 130 -30.51 -20.74 -14.65
N SER A 131 -30.62 -20.76 -13.33
CA SER A 131 -31.82 -21.29 -12.66
C SER A 131 -33.08 -20.49 -13.00
N THR A 132 -32.96 -19.16 -13.10
CA THR A 132 -34.06 -18.27 -13.48
C THR A 132 -34.52 -18.56 -14.92
N ILE A 133 -33.60 -18.68 -15.88
CA ILE A 133 -33.91 -19.03 -17.27
C ILE A 133 -34.63 -20.40 -17.38
N HIS A 134 -34.22 -21.40 -16.58
CA HIS A 134 -34.85 -22.72 -16.61
C HIS A 134 -36.18 -22.77 -15.84
N SER A 135 -36.46 -21.79 -14.97
CA SER A 135 -37.71 -21.68 -14.21
C SER A 135 -38.80 -20.87 -14.92
N HIS A 136 -38.42 -20.02 -15.88
CA HIS A 136 -39.37 -19.43 -16.81
C HIS A 136 -39.70 -20.45 -17.88
N GLU A 137 -40.89 -21.07 -17.80
CA GLU A 137 -41.54 -21.64 -18.98
C GLU A 137 -41.48 -20.59 -20.10
N PRO A 138 -40.85 -20.89 -21.24
CA PRO A 138 -40.71 -19.92 -22.29
C PRO A 138 -42.11 -19.69 -22.87
N PHE A 139 -42.60 -18.47 -22.80
CA PHE A 139 -43.55 -17.91 -23.76
C PHE A 139 -44.94 -18.57 -23.91
N SER A 140 -45.28 -19.66 -23.24
CA SER A 140 -46.57 -20.36 -23.44
C SER A 140 -47.79 -19.46 -23.19
N LEU A 141 -47.77 -18.64 -22.12
CA LEU A 141 -48.85 -17.71 -21.83
C LEU A 141 -48.86 -16.50 -22.78
N ALA A 142 -47.68 -16.00 -23.18
CA ALA A 142 -47.58 -14.87 -24.10
C ALA A 142 -48.01 -15.27 -25.54
N GLU A 143 -47.73 -16.50 -25.93
CA GLU A 143 -48.09 -17.06 -27.23
C GLU A 143 -49.58 -17.42 -27.28
N GLN A 144 -50.14 -17.99 -26.21
CA GLN A 144 -51.58 -18.19 -26.06
C GLN A 144 -52.36 -16.87 -26.04
N THR A 145 -51.90 -15.87 -25.29
CA THR A 145 -52.56 -14.55 -25.26
C THR A 145 -52.44 -13.82 -26.60
N TRP A 146 -51.39 -14.08 -27.38
CA TRP A 146 -51.26 -13.56 -28.74
C TRP A 146 -52.22 -14.23 -29.73
N GLU A 147 -52.40 -15.55 -29.64
CA GLU A 147 -53.41 -16.28 -30.42
C GLU A 147 -54.85 -15.82 -30.06
N ASP A 148 -55.13 -15.64 -28.77
CA ASP A 148 -56.43 -15.13 -28.30
C ASP A 148 -56.69 -13.70 -28.79
N LEU A 149 -55.67 -12.83 -28.80
CA LEU A 149 -55.79 -11.45 -29.27
C LEU A 149 -56.03 -11.38 -30.79
N LYS A 150 -55.38 -12.26 -31.57
CA LYS A 150 -55.67 -12.42 -33.00
C LYS A 150 -57.09 -12.91 -33.25
N HIS A 151 -57.59 -13.84 -32.44
CA HIS A 151 -58.97 -14.31 -32.54
C HIS A 151 -59.98 -13.20 -32.21
N ALA A 152 -59.72 -12.40 -31.18
CA ALA A 152 -60.53 -11.24 -30.83
C ALA A 152 -60.52 -10.17 -31.95
N GLU A 153 -59.37 -9.90 -32.55
CA GLU A 153 -59.26 -8.99 -33.70
C GLU A 153 -60.07 -9.49 -34.91
N GLN A 154 -59.92 -10.77 -35.26
CA GLN A 154 -60.67 -11.37 -36.36
C GLN A 154 -62.18 -11.29 -36.12
N GLN A 155 -62.61 -11.56 -34.88
CA GLN A 155 -64.03 -11.46 -34.51
C GLN A 155 -64.54 -10.02 -34.62
N ALA A 156 -63.79 -9.04 -34.10
CA ALA A 156 -64.14 -7.63 -34.18
C ALA A 156 -64.21 -7.13 -35.64
N LEU A 157 -63.30 -7.58 -36.52
CA LEU A 157 -63.34 -7.27 -37.94
C LEU A 157 -64.58 -7.87 -38.62
N THR A 158 -64.93 -9.12 -38.31
CA THR A 158 -66.16 -9.74 -38.85
C THR A 158 -67.43 -9.08 -38.34
N GLU A 159 -67.47 -8.65 -37.08
CA GLU A 159 -68.59 -7.89 -36.51
C GLU A 159 -68.70 -6.51 -37.18
N LEU A 160 -67.58 -5.81 -37.39
CA LEU A 160 -67.53 -4.54 -38.11
C LEU A 160 -68.00 -4.68 -39.57
N GLU A 161 -67.60 -5.75 -40.27
CA GLU A 161 -68.08 -6.07 -41.62
C GLU A 161 -69.58 -6.37 -41.65
N ASN A 162 -70.12 -7.03 -40.63
CA ASN A 162 -71.55 -7.33 -40.53
C ASN A 162 -72.39 -6.10 -40.14
N GLU A 163 -71.81 -5.16 -39.40
CA GLU A 163 -72.49 -3.95 -38.91
C GLU A 163 -72.36 -2.75 -39.88
N THR A 164 -71.45 -2.82 -40.86
CA THR A 164 -71.31 -1.79 -41.89
C THR A 164 -72.53 -1.74 -42.82
N ARG A 165 -73.43 -0.79 -42.56
CA ARG A 165 -74.56 -0.48 -43.45
C ARG A 165 -74.10 0.45 -44.58
N TRP A 166 -74.46 0.09 -45.81
CA TRP A 166 -74.18 0.88 -47.02
C TRP A 166 -75.33 1.85 -47.29
N GLU A 167 -75.02 3.11 -47.56
CA GLU A 167 -75.99 4.10 -48.05
C GLU A 167 -75.84 4.30 -49.56
N VAL A 168 -76.98 4.40 -50.26
CA VAL A 168 -77.02 4.65 -51.70
C VAL A 168 -77.16 6.15 -51.93
N ILE A 169 -76.15 6.76 -52.53
CA ILE A 169 -76.21 8.16 -52.96
C ILE A 169 -76.62 8.17 -54.44
N HIS A 170 -77.77 8.77 -54.73
CA HIS A 170 -78.23 8.97 -56.11
C HIS A 170 -77.60 10.24 -56.70
N THR A 171 -76.83 10.10 -57.79
CA THR A 171 -76.30 11.23 -58.57
C THR A 171 -76.94 11.26 -59.97
N PRO A 172 -76.90 12.39 -60.70
CA PRO A 172 -77.67 12.59 -61.94
C PRO A 172 -77.35 11.60 -63.08
N TYR A 173 -76.25 10.85 -63.00
CA TYR A 173 -75.84 9.87 -64.00
C TYR A 173 -75.61 8.45 -63.42
N GLY A 174 -76.08 8.17 -62.20
CA GLY A 174 -76.00 6.86 -61.57
C GLY A 174 -75.98 6.90 -60.03
N SER A 175 -76.29 5.77 -59.40
CA SER A 175 -76.20 5.59 -57.94
C SER A 175 -74.86 4.96 -57.55
N THR A 176 -74.18 5.52 -56.55
CA THR A 176 -72.97 4.92 -55.94
C THR A 176 -73.24 4.59 -54.48
N THR A 177 -72.75 3.45 -54.00
CA THR A 177 -72.83 3.04 -52.59
C THR A 177 -71.59 3.52 -51.84
N VAL A 178 -71.79 4.14 -50.68
CA VAL A 178 -70.71 4.59 -49.79
C VAL A 178 -70.96 4.01 -48.40
N PRO A 179 -69.94 3.59 -47.63
CA PRO A 179 -70.13 3.12 -46.27
C PRO A 179 -70.74 4.25 -45.44
N LYS A 180 -71.82 3.98 -44.70
CA LYS A 180 -72.46 4.97 -43.85
C LYS A 180 -71.50 5.34 -42.71
N GLN A 181 -70.92 6.53 -42.76
CA GLN A 181 -70.13 7.05 -41.64
C GLN A 181 -71.09 7.52 -40.53
N GLU A 182 -71.48 6.60 -39.65
CA GLU A 182 -71.99 6.99 -38.34
C GLU A 182 -70.79 7.39 -37.47
N GLY A 183 -70.41 8.66 -37.56
CA GLY A 183 -69.51 9.30 -36.61
C GLY A 183 -70.21 9.46 -35.26
N LEU A 184 -70.23 8.40 -34.46
CA LEU A 184 -70.45 8.48 -33.03
C LEU A 184 -69.10 8.22 -32.37
N LEU A 185 -68.45 9.30 -31.94
CA LEU A 185 -67.46 9.23 -30.87
C LEU A 185 -68.10 8.42 -29.73
N PRO A 186 -67.41 7.44 -29.13
CA PRO A 186 -67.99 6.73 -28.01
C PRO A 186 -68.28 7.73 -26.88
N ASP A 187 -69.55 7.85 -26.51
CA ASP A 187 -70.01 8.68 -25.37
C ASP A 187 -69.43 8.18 -24.04
N GLU A 188 -68.83 6.98 -24.03
CA GLU A 188 -68.25 6.35 -22.85
C GLU A 188 -66.97 5.58 -23.23
N ILE A 189 -65.86 5.96 -22.59
CA ILE A 189 -64.57 5.24 -22.70
C ILE A 189 -64.38 4.46 -21.40
N THR A 190 -64.64 3.16 -21.45
CA THR A 190 -64.38 2.25 -20.31
C THR A 190 -62.96 1.72 -20.42
N ILE A 191 -62.10 2.08 -19.46
CA ILE A 191 -60.72 1.58 -19.36
C ILE A 191 -60.64 0.62 -18.18
N GLU A 192 -60.47 -0.67 -18.48
CA GLU A 192 -60.21 -1.70 -17.47
C GLU A 192 -58.69 -1.83 -17.27
N ILE A 193 -58.20 -1.49 -16.07
CA ILE A 193 -56.78 -1.64 -15.70
C ILE A 193 -56.64 -2.90 -14.86
N ARG A 194 -55.93 -3.90 -15.38
CA ARG A 194 -55.59 -5.13 -14.66
C ARG A 194 -54.16 -5.08 -14.13
N GLY A 195 -53.99 -5.04 -12.82
CA GLY A 195 -52.69 -5.06 -12.14
C GLY A 195 -52.72 -4.37 -10.77
N ASP A 196 -51.68 -4.56 -9.97
CA ASP A 196 -51.56 -3.97 -8.62
C ASP A 196 -51.26 -2.46 -8.63
N TYR A 197 -51.02 -1.89 -9.82
CA TYR A 197 -50.59 -0.50 -9.99
C TYR A 197 -51.48 0.25 -10.98
N LEU A 198 -51.96 1.42 -10.57
CA LEU A 198 -52.73 2.34 -11.42
C LEU A 198 -51.76 3.23 -12.23
N PRO A 199 -51.92 3.35 -13.56
CA PRO A 199 -51.09 4.19 -14.40
C PRO A 199 -51.33 5.69 -14.11
N VAL A 200 -50.26 6.47 -14.05
CA VAL A 200 -50.35 7.92 -13.75
C VAL A 200 -50.90 8.72 -14.94
N SER A 201 -50.69 8.25 -16.16
CA SER A 201 -51.26 8.86 -17.36
C SER A 201 -51.44 7.82 -18.47
N ILE A 202 -52.55 7.89 -19.18
CA ILE A 202 -52.85 7.08 -20.36
C ILE A 202 -53.02 8.05 -21.53
N ARG A 203 -52.35 7.77 -22.64
CA ARG A 203 -52.46 8.57 -23.86
C ARG A 203 -53.01 7.70 -24.97
N THR A 204 -54.14 8.10 -25.53
CA THR A 204 -54.69 7.56 -26.77
C THR A 204 -54.40 8.52 -27.92
N GLU A 205 -54.80 8.16 -29.14
CA GLU A 205 -54.60 9.00 -30.33
C GLU A 205 -55.36 10.34 -30.26
N THR A 206 -56.51 10.36 -29.57
CA THR A 206 -57.44 11.51 -29.53
C THR A 206 -57.58 12.14 -28.15
N ALA A 207 -57.07 11.50 -27.09
CA ALA A 207 -57.21 12.00 -25.73
C ALA A 207 -56.04 11.61 -24.82
N ARG A 208 -55.91 12.36 -23.74
CA ARG A 208 -55.00 12.09 -22.63
C ARG A 208 -55.78 12.05 -21.33
N LEU A 209 -55.63 10.95 -20.61
CA LEU A 209 -56.10 10.79 -19.24
C LEU A 209 -54.92 10.98 -18.27
N ALA A 210 -55.12 11.76 -17.22
CA ALA A 210 -54.14 11.99 -16.17
C ALA A 210 -54.77 11.70 -14.80
N LEU A 211 -54.13 10.87 -13.98
CA LEU A 211 -54.61 10.55 -12.64
C LEU A 211 -54.54 11.80 -11.76
N THR A 212 -55.67 12.26 -11.26
CA THR A 212 -55.76 13.45 -10.40
C THR A 212 -55.91 13.09 -8.93
N GLN A 213 -56.57 11.98 -8.62
CA GLN A 213 -56.83 11.56 -7.25
C GLN A 213 -56.93 10.04 -7.15
N CYS A 214 -56.34 9.47 -6.10
CA CYS A 214 -56.53 8.08 -5.72
C CYS A 214 -56.87 8.03 -4.23
N GLN A 215 -58.12 7.70 -3.89
CA GLN A 215 -58.60 7.62 -2.51
C GLN A 215 -59.59 6.46 -2.36
N GLN A 216 -59.47 5.72 -1.25
CA GLN A 216 -60.42 4.65 -0.87
C GLN A 216 -60.70 3.63 -2.01
N GLY A 217 -59.67 3.23 -2.75
CA GLY A 217 -59.81 2.28 -3.86
C GLY A 217 -60.46 2.85 -5.12
N THR A 218 -60.75 4.15 -5.16
CA THR A 218 -61.26 4.85 -6.34
C THR A 218 -60.16 5.74 -6.94
N ALA A 219 -59.95 5.60 -8.25
CA ALA A 219 -59.02 6.42 -9.02
C ALA A 219 -59.80 7.39 -9.93
N THR A 220 -59.53 8.68 -9.80
CA THR A 220 -60.14 9.73 -10.62
C THR A 220 -59.11 10.21 -11.64
N TYR A 221 -59.50 10.23 -12.91
CA TYR A 221 -58.69 10.72 -14.01
C TYR A 221 -59.32 11.97 -14.62
N ALA A 222 -58.52 12.99 -14.89
CA ALA A 222 -58.91 14.10 -15.74
C ALA A 222 -58.69 13.72 -17.21
N VAL A 223 -59.72 13.92 -18.03
CA VAL A 223 -59.67 13.70 -19.48
C VAL A 223 -59.40 15.03 -20.17
N SER A 224 -58.44 15.01 -21.10
CA SER A 224 -58.11 16.13 -21.97
C SER A 224 -58.09 15.64 -23.42
N CYS A 225 -58.91 16.22 -24.30
CA CYS A 225 -58.86 15.92 -25.72
C CYS A 225 -57.62 16.57 -26.35
N LEU A 226 -56.98 15.88 -27.30
CA LEU A 226 -55.80 16.37 -28.03
C LEU A 226 -56.19 17.07 -29.34
#